data_AF-A0A818MBA9-F1
#
_entry.id   AF-A0A818MBA9-F1
#
_cell.length_a   1.000
_cell.length_b   1.000
_cell.length_c   1.000
_cell.angle_alpha   90.00
_cell.angle_beta   90.00
_cell.angle_gamma   90.00
#
_symmetry.space_group_name_H-M   'P 1'
#
loop_
_entity.id
_entity.type
_entity.pdbx_description
1 polymer ?
#
loop_
_entity_poly.entity_id
_entity_poly.type
_entity_poly.pdbx_seq_one_letter_code
_entity_poly.pdbx_strand_id
1 'polypeptide(L)'
;MSTVIRRPDSTVRMYTKGASEIVLKICKTILNCNGEKVPFSIVDYDRLVQTVIEPMAYDGLRTVCLAYRDFSPDELPDWNDEASVMEQLTCICMCGIENPVRLEVPDVIAKCRKAGITVQIFTGDNVNTTRQIALKCGIISSDVRFLVLEGKEFNRRIRSEPNGQVEQNLFDKVWPHLRILARASPQDKYVLVKGIMKSKINPTGEVVAVVGDGTNDGAALKKADVGLVM
;
A
#
# COMPACT_ATOMS: atom_id res chain seq x y z
N MET A 1 7.36 -5.81 11.95
CA MET A 1 8.76 -6.25 12.12
C MET A 1 9.17 -5.86 13.52
N SER A 2 9.73 -6.80 14.26
CA SER A 2 10.12 -6.58 15.64
C SER A 2 11.55 -7.07 15.89
N THR A 3 12.20 -6.49 16.89
CA THR A 3 13.52 -6.91 17.36
C THR A 3 13.52 -6.90 18.88
N VAL A 4 14.24 -7.85 19.48
CA VAL A 4 14.31 -8.03 20.93
C VAL A 4 15.73 -7.76 21.38
N ILE A 5 15.88 -6.86 22.35
CA ILE A 5 17.18 -6.43 22.85
C ILE A 5 17.16 -6.54 24.38
N ARG A 6 18.19 -7.17 24.93
CA ARG A 6 18.43 -7.17 26.38
C ARG A 6 19.12 -5.87 26.77
N ARG A 7 18.59 -5.18 27.77
CA ARG A 7 19.10 -3.90 28.27
C ARG A 7 20.09 -4.12 29.43
N PRO A 8 20.93 -3.10 29.75
CA PRO A 8 21.91 -3.20 30.84
C PRO A 8 21.29 -3.46 32.22
N ASP A 9 20.04 -3.04 32.43
CA ASP A 9 19.26 -3.28 33.65
C ASP A 9 18.64 -4.70 33.70
N SER A 10 19.15 -5.61 32.86
CA SER A 10 18.65 -6.98 32.64
C SER A 10 17.28 -7.09 31.97
N THR A 11 16.48 -6.02 31.91
CA THR A 11 15.17 -6.04 31.26
C THR A 11 15.28 -6.37 29.78
N VAL A 12 14.27 -7.04 29.24
CA VAL A 12 14.21 -7.37 27.81
C VAL A 12 13.21 -6.44 27.16
N ARG A 13 13.63 -5.71 26.13
CA ARG A 13 12.76 -4.82 25.36
C ARG A 13 12.58 -5.33 23.95
N MET A 14 11.33 -5.51 23.56
CA MET A 14 10.97 -5.67 22.15
C MET A 14 10.64 -4.30 21.56
N TYR A 15 11.25 -3.97 20.43
CA TYR A 15 10.86 -2.85 19.57
C TYR A 15 10.11 -3.37 18.36
N THR A 16 9.03 -2.68 17.98
CA THR A 16 8.18 -3.03 16.86
C THR A 16 8.01 -1.83 15.95
N LYS A 17 8.16 -2.05 14.64
CA LYS A 17 7.75 -1.09 13.60
C LYS A 17 6.78 -1.72 12.62
N GLY A 18 5.84 -0.93 12.12
CA GLY A 18 4.85 -1.37 11.14
C GLY A 18 3.94 -0.25 10.66
N ALA A 19 2.94 -0.62 9.84
CA ALA A 19 1.88 0.29 9.43
C ALA A 19 1.19 0.88 10.66
N SER A 20 0.93 2.18 10.63
CA SER A 20 0.58 2.92 11.85
C SER A 20 -0.73 2.44 12.44
N GLU A 21 -1.74 2.24 11.61
CA GLU A 21 -3.06 1.72 11.96
C GLU A 21 -3.01 0.29 12.52
N ILE A 22 -2.05 -0.53 12.10
CA ILE A 22 -1.91 -1.91 12.56
C ILE A 22 -1.24 -1.95 13.94
N VAL A 23 -0.12 -1.23 14.10
CA VAL A 23 0.65 -1.24 15.36
C VAL A 23 -0.08 -0.47 16.46
N LEU A 24 -0.73 0.65 16.14
CA LEU A 24 -1.51 1.39 17.14
C LEU A 24 -2.66 0.56 17.72
N LYS A 25 -3.29 -0.30 16.91
CA LYS A 25 -4.42 -1.13 17.35
C LYS A 25 -4.04 -2.12 18.45
N ILE A 26 -2.78 -2.53 18.52
CA ILE A 26 -2.25 -3.44 19.54
C ILE A 26 -1.53 -2.71 20.69
N CYS A 27 -1.52 -1.38 20.69
CA CYS A 27 -0.99 -0.57 21.79
C CYS A 27 -2.03 -0.44 22.91
N LYS A 28 -1.55 -0.45 24.16
CA LYS A 28 -2.35 -0.18 25.38
C LYS A 28 -1.90 1.07 26.11
N THR A 29 -0.71 1.56 25.80
CA THR A 29 -0.18 2.81 26.32
C THR A 29 0.51 3.60 25.20
N ILE A 30 0.70 4.89 25.43
CA ILE A 30 1.44 5.80 24.55
C ILE A 30 2.37 6.66 25.39
N LEU A 31 3.51 7.07 24.84
CA LEU A 31 4.39 8.04 25.48
C LEU A 31 3.86 9.45 25.28
N ASN A 32 3.71 10.21 26.37
CA ASN A 32 3.42 11.64 26.30
C ASN A 32 4.69 12.46 25.96
N CYS A 33 4.55 13.78 25.85
CA CYS A 33 5.66 14.68 25.56
C CYS A 33 6.77 14.69 26.63
N ASN A 34 6.49 14.21 27.85
CA ASN A 34 7.46 14.09 28.93
C ASN A 34 8.15 12.72 28.94
N GLY A 35 7.78 11.80 28.03
CA GLY A 35 8.30 10.44 27.99
C GLY A 35 7.62 9.47 28.97
N GLU A 36 6.48 9.84 29.55
CA GLU A 36 5.74 9.01 30.50
C GLU A 36 4.73 8.13 29.77
N LYS A 37 4.57 6.88 30.24
CA LYS A 37 3.56 5.95 29.72
C LYS A 37 2.18 6.37 30.23
N VAL A 38 1.29 6.77 29.33
CA VAL A 38 -0.12 7.03 29.65
C VAL A 38 -1.03 5.96 29.04
N PRO A 39 -2.18 5.63 29.67
CA PRO A 39 -3.15 4.71 29.09
C PRO A 39 -3.59 5.15 27.69
N PHE A 40 -3.73 4.20 26.78
CA PHE A 40 -4.16 4.44 25.41
C PHE A 40 -5.46 3.68 25.15
N SER A 41 -6.55 4.44 25.02
CA SER A 41 -7.89 3.88 24.84
C SER A 41 -8.26 3.71 23.36
N ILE A 42 -9.36 3.02 23.09
CA ILE A 42 -9.92 2.93 21.73
C ILE A 42 -10.34 4.30 21.19
N VAL A 43 -10.77 5.21 22.07
CA VAL A 43 -11.14 6.60 21.70
C VAL A 43 -9.90 7.38 21.24
N ASP A 44 -8.76 7.17 21.91
CA ASP A 44 -7.50 7.78 21.50
C ASP A 44 -7.00 7.21 20.17
N TYR A 45 -7.19 5.90 19.95
CA TYR A 45 -6.91 5.25 18.68
C TYR A 45 -7.70 5.88 17.54
N ASP A 46 -9.03 5.94 17.65
CA ASP A 46 -9.88 6.49 16.59
C ASP A 46 -9.53 7.95 16.30
N ARG A 47 -9.26 8.74 17.37
CA ARG A 47 -8.81 10.13 17.24
C ARG A 47 -7.49 10.25 16.49
N LEU A 48 -6.45 9.49 16.85
CA LEU A 48 -5.15 9.55 16.17
C LEU A 48 -5.21 9.07 14.72
N VAL A 49 -6.04 8.06 14.43
CA VAL A 49 -6.27 7.62 13.05
C VAL A 49 -6.84 8.76 12.21
N GLN A 50 -7.91 9.39 12.68
CA GLN A 50 -8.60 10.46 11.94
C GLN A 50 -7.80 11.77 11.87
N THR A 51 -7.07 12.12 12.92
CA THR A 51 -6.42 13.43 13.02
C THR A 51 -4.95 13.45 12.62
N VAL A 52 -4.29 12.29 12.55
CA VAL A 52 -2.86 12.19 12.24
C VAL A 52 -2.60 11.25 11.07
N ILE A 53 -3.03 9.99 11.17
CA ILE A 53 -2.70 8.98 10.16
C ILE A 53 -3.38 9.27 8.83
N GLU A 54 -4.69 9.52 8.84
CA GLU A 54 -5.46 9.82 7.63
C GLU A 54 -4.97 11.08 6.92
N PRO A 55 -4.74 12.23 7.60
CA PRO A 55 -4.12 13.40 6.97
C PRO A 55 -2.73 13.14 6.40
N MET A 56 -1.84 12.45 7.13
CA MET A 56 -0.51 12.10 6.59
C MET A 56 -0.61 11.21 5.35
N ALA A 57 -1.51 10.22 5.36
CA ALA A 57 -1.76 9.38 4.19
C ALA A 57 -2.39 10.18 3.04
N TYR A 58 -3.27 11.15 3.36
CA TYR A 58 -3.84 12.09 2.40
C TYR A 58 -2.80 13.02 1.78
N ASP A 59 -1.71 13.33 2.47
CA ASP A 59 -0.58 14.08 1.90
C ASP A 59 0.39 13.19 1.09
N GLY A 60 0.09 11.89 1.00
CA GLY A 60 0.89 10.91 0.28
C GLY A 60 2.09 10.39 1.08
N LEU A 61 2.09 10.56 2.40
CA LEU A 61 3.15 10.04 3.27
C LEU A 61 2.92 8.57 3.59
N ARG A 62 4.00 7.80 3.64
CA ARG A 62 4.00 6.45 4.20
C ARG A 62 4.10 6.54 5.72
N THR A 63 3.01 6.21 6.41
CA THR A 63 2.93 6.30 7.87
C THR A 63 3.48 5.04 8.54
N VAL A 64 4.48 5.19 9.41
CA VAL A 64 5.07 4.09 10.21
C VAL A 64 4.97 4.41 11.68
N CYS A 65 4.46 3.47 12.48
CA CYS A 65 4.43 3.58 13.94
C CYS A 65 5.58 2.78 14.55
N LEU A 66 6.22 3.38 15.55
CA LEU A 66 7.25 2.77 16.38
C LEU A 66 6.67 2.55 17.78
N ALA A 67 6.80 1.32 18.26
CA ALA A 67 6.30 0.93 19.58
C ALA A 67 7.29 -0.01 20.27
N TYR A 68 7.12 -0.21 21.57
CA TYR A 68 7.90 -1.19 22.32
C TYR A 68 7.08 -1.90 23.39
N ARG A 69 7.64 -2.99 23.92
CA ARG A 69 7.17 -3.66 25.14
C ARG A 69 8.37 -4.10 25.96
N ASP A 70 8.26 -3.92 27.27
CA ASP A 70 9.25 -4.38 28.23
C ASP A 70 8.79 -5.70 28.84
N PHE A 71 9.73 -6.62 29.04
CA PHE A 71 9.54 -7.90 29.71
C PHE A 71 10.53 -8.01 30.87
N SER A 72 10.03 -8.53 31.99
CA SER A 72 10.88 -8.86 33.14
C SER A 72 11.79 -10.03 32.78
N PRO A 73 13.04 -10.09 33.30
CA PRO A 73 13.92 -11.24 33.10
C PRO A 73 13.30 -12.56 33.56
N ASP A 74 12.42 -12.49 34.56
CA ASP A 74 11.78 -13.65 35.19
C ASP A 74 10.47 -14.07 34.49
N GLU A 75 9.95 -13.22 33.60
CA GLU A 75 8.66 -13.41 32.91
C GLU A 75 8.85 -13.18 31.40
N LEU A 76 9.73 -13.99 30.80
CA LEU A 76 9.91 -13.96 29.35
C LEU A 76 8.75 -14.71 28.67
N PRO A 77 8.18 -14.16 27.58
CA PRO A 77 7.13 -14.83 26.84
C PRO A 77 7.70 -16.01 26.05
N ASP A 78 6.83 -16.90 25.58
CA ASP A 78 7.20 -17.83 24.51
C ASP A 78 7.34 -17.05 23.20
N TRP A 79 8.58 -16.87 22.74
CA TRP A 79 8.88 -16.14 21.51
C TRP A 79 8.29 -16.79 20.25
N ASN A 80 7.88 -18.06 20.32
CA ASN A 80 7.21 -18.73 19.21
C ASN A 80 5.71 -18.40 19.14
N ASP A 81 5.12 -17.89 20.23
CA ASP A 81 3.75 -17.41 20.26
C ASP A 81 3.71 -15.91 19.93
N GLU A 82 3.71 -15.60 18.63
CA GLU A 82 3.69 -14.22 18.12
C GLU A 82 2.49 -13.43 18.68
N ALA A 83 1.35 -14.08 18.91
CA ALA A 83 0.13 -13.39 19.35
C ALA A 83 0.26 -12.84 20.77
N SER A 84 0.81 -13.62 21.71
CA SER A 84 1.02 -13.13 23.08
C SER A 84 2.18 -12.14 23.19
N VAL A 85 3.16 -12.23 22.30
CA VAL A 85 4.27 -11.26 22.24
C VAL A 85 3.79 -9.91 21.68
N MET A 86 2.96 -9.92 20.63
CA MET A 86 2.51 -8.75 19.86
C MET A 86 1.21 -8.12 20.40
N GLU A 87 1.07 -8.05 21.72
CA GLU A 87 0.00 -7.32 22.40
C GLU A 87 0.58 -6.34 23.44
N GLN A 88 -0.27 -5.47 23.99
CA GLN A 88 0.08 -4.56 25.10
C GLN A 88 1.28 -3.65 24.84
N LEU A 89 1.45 -3.21 23.58
CA LEU A 89 2.56 -2.33 23.22
C LEU A 89 2.40 -0.92 23.80
N THR A 90 3.53 -0.22 23.95
CA THR A 90 3.63 1.21 24.22
C THR A 90 3.99 1.92 22.92
N CYS A 91 3.10 2.77 22.40
CA CYS A 91 3.39 3.62 21.24
C CYS A 91 4.43 4.70 21.62
N ILE A 92 5.50 4.82 20.83
CA ILE A 92 6.54 5.84 21.00
C ILE A 92 6.18 7.06 20.15
N CYS A 93 6.06 6.84 18.84
CA CYS A 93 5.79 7.89 17.87
C CYS A 93 5.28 7.30 16.55
N MET A 94 4.74 8.19 15.73
CA MET A 94 4.42 7.93 14.33
C MET A 94 5.27 8.85 13.45
N CYS A 95 5.71 8.32 12.32
CA CYS A 95 6.46 9.08 11.32
C CYS A 95 5.74 9.00 9.98
N GLY A 96 5.58 10.15 9.33
CA GLY A 96 5.20 10.23 7.92
C GLY A 96 6.47 10.31 7.07
N ILE A 97 6.67 9.34 6.19
CA ILE A 97 7.83 9.29 5.30
C ILE A 97 7.36 9.63 3.90
N GLU A 98 7.84 10.73 3.33
CA GLU A 98 7.58 11.06 1.94
C GLU A 98 8.49 10.23 1.02
N ASN A 99 7.91 9.64 -0.02
CA ASN A 99 8.67 9.14 -1.16
C ASN A 99 8.46 10.12 -2.32
N PRO A 100 9.37 11.09 -2.51
CA PRO A 100 9.14 12.18 -3.45
C PRO A 100 9.08 11.68 -4.88
N VAL A 101 8.13 12.24 -5.65
CA VAL A 101 8.08 12.03 -7.09
C VAL A 101 9.30 12.71 -7.72
N ARG A 102 9.98 12.01 -8.62
CA ARG A 102 11.10 12.59 -9.38
C ARG A 102 10.62 13.78 -10.21
N LEU A 103 11.40 14.85 -10.26
CA LEU A 103 11.00 16.13 -10.86
C LEU A 103 10.62 16.00 -12.35
N GLU A 104 11.24 15.08 -13.07
CA GLU A 104 11.01 14.82 -14.48
C GLU A 104 9.71 14.04 -14.78
N VAL A 105 9.14 13.35 -13.80
CA VAL A 105 8.02 12.43 -14.02
C VAL A 105 6.76 13.14 -14.54
N PRO A 106 6.28 14.25 -13.94
CA PRO A 106 5.08 14.93 -14.43
C PRO A 106 5.18 15.34 -15.91
N ASP A 107 6.34 15.83 -16.34
CA ASP A 107 6.59 16.22 -17.73
C ASP A 107 6.56 15.01 -18.68
N VAL A 108 7.12 13.88 -18.26
CA VAL A 108 7.08 12.62 -19.03
C VAL A 108 5.64 12.12 -19.17
N ILE A 109 4.86 12.12 -18.08
CA ILE A 109 3.44 11.73 -18.11
C ILE A 109 2.64 12.63 -19.05
N ALA A 110 2.87 13.95 -19.02
CA ALA A 110 2.22 14.89 -19.92
C ALA A 110 2.55 14.61 -21.41
N LYS A 111 3.81 14.27 -21.73
CA LYS A 111 4.23 13.86 -23.07
C LYS A 111 3.57 12.56 -23.52
N CYS A 112 3.53 11.54 -22.65
CA CYS A 112 2.82 10.29 -22.91
C CYS A 112 1.34 10.54 -23.25
N ARG A 113 0.65 11.33 -22.42
CA ARG A 113 -0.76 11.67 -22.65
C ARG A 113 -0.97 12.41 -23.97
N LYS A 114 -0.10 13.37 -24.32
CA LYS A 114 -0.16 14.11 -25.60
C LYS A 114 0.04 13.18 -26.81
N ALA A 115 0.83 12.11 -26.64
CA ALA A 115 1.04 11.09 -27.66
C ALA A 115 -0.07 10.02 -27.73
N GLY A 116 -1.13 10.14 -26.91
CA GLY A 116 -2.21 9.15 -26.85
C GLY A 116 -1.91 7.91 -26.00
N ILE A 117 -0.82 7.93 -25.23
CA ILE A 117 -0.45 6.82 -24.34
C ILE A 117 -1.19 6.98 -23.00
N THR A 118 -1.94 5.95 -22.60
CA THR A 118 -2.60 5.90 -21.29
C THR A 118 -1.64 5.34 -20.25
N VAL A 119 -1.32 6.13 -19.23
CA VAL A 119 -0.49 5.69 -18.09
C VAL A 119 -1.37 5.25 -16.93
N GLN A 120 -1.03 4.13 -16.30
CA GLN A 120 -1.75 3.53 -15.17
C GLN A 120 -0.74 3.08 -14.09
N ILE A 121 -1.12 3.17 -12.82
CA ILE A 121 -0.29 2.73 -11.68
C ILE A 121 -0.84 1.44 -11.09
N PHE A 122 0.02 0.43 -10.94
CA PHE A 122 -0.31 -0.84 -10.30
C PHE A 122 0.69 -1.14 -9.18
N THR A 123 0.25 -1.08 -7.92
CA THR A 123 1.13 -1.19 -6.76
C THR A 123 0.51 -2.00 -5.63
N GLY A 124 1.37 -2.55 -4.77
CA GLY A 124 0.98 -3.15 -3.49
C GLY A 124 0.71 -2.12 -2.39
N ASP A 125 0.99 -0.84 -2.63
CA ASP A 125 0.81 0.23 -1.66
C ASP A 125 -0.67 0.56 -1.37
N ASN A 126 -0.87 1.39 -0.35
CA ASN A 126 -2.18 1.89 0.05
C ASN A 126 -2.80 2.78 -1.06
N VAL A 127 -4.13 2.69 -1.20
CA VAL A 127 -4.90 3.43 -2.21
C VAL A 127 -4.78 4.94 -2.05
N ASN A 128 -4.77 5.47 -0.83
CA ASN A 128 -4.71 6.91 -0.57
C ASN A 128 -3.35 7.48 -0.97
N THR A 129 -2.26 6.84 -0.54
CA THR A 129 -0.90 7.21 -0.93
C THR A 129 -0.72 7.17 -2.44
N THR A 130 -1.21 6.10 -3.09
CA THR A 130 -1.10 5.93 -4.54
C THR A 130 -1.89 7.00 -5.29
N ARG A 131 -3.08 7.37 -4.81
CA ARG A 131 -3.91 8.44 -5.38
C ARG A 131 -3.17 9.77 -5.38
N GLN A 132 -2.47 10.09 -4.29
CA GLN A 132 -1.72 11.34 -4.18
C GLN A 132 -0.51 11.37 -5.09
N ILE A 133 0.24 10.26 -5.17
CA ILE A 133 1.32 10.13 -6.15
C ILE A 133 0.77 10.31 -7.57
N ALA A 134 -0.37 9.69 -7.89
CA ALA A 134 -0.99 9.80 -9.20
C ALA A 134 -1.45 11.24 -9.53
N LEU A 135 -1.94 11.99 -8.54
CA LEU A 135 -2.27 13.42 -8.67
C LEU A 135 -1.00 14.26 -8.90
N LYS A 136 0.04 14.08 -8.06
CA LYS A 136 1.32 14.77 -8.20
C LYS A 136 1.98 14.50 -9.57
N CYS A 137 1.86 13.28 -10.10
CA CYS A 137 2.36 12.89 -11.41
C CYS A 137 1.47 13.34 -12.59
N GLY A 138 0.24 13.81 -12.34
CA GLY A 138 -0.71 14.16 -13.39
C GLY A 138 -1.33 12.96 -14.13
N ILE A 139 -1.27 11.75 -13.54
CA ILE A 139 -1.88 10.52 -14.09
C ILE A 139 -3.41 10.55 -13.91
N ILE A 140 -3.87 11.12 -12.79
CA ILE A 140 -5.27 11.45 -12.56
C ILE A 140 -5.41 12.96 -12.32
N SER A 141 -6.61 13.48 -12.55
CA SER A 141 -7.00 14.86 -12.26
C SER A 141 -8.22 14.89 -11.34
N SER A 142 -8.42 16.00 -10.64
CA SER A 142 -9.61 16.23 -9.79
C SER A 142 -10.92 16.25 -10.60
N ASP A 143 -10.83 16.64 -11.86
CA ASP A 143 -11.99 17.06 -12.66
C ASP A 143 -12.60 15.89 -13.44
N VAL A 144 -11.84 14.80 -13.62
CA VAL A 144 -12.24 13.63 -14.38
C VAL A 144 -12.41 12.44 -13.44
N ARG A 145 -13.55 11.77 -13.53
CA ARG A 145 -13.80 10.54 -12.77
C ARG A 145 -13.00 9.37 -13.36
N PHE A 146 -11.80 9.17 -12.84
CA PHE A 146 -11.02 7.96 -13.05
C PHE A 146 -11.42 6.87 -12.06
N LEU A 147 -11.30 5.62 -12.48
CA LEU A 147 -11.54 4.47 -11.64
C LEU A 147 -10.26 4.12 -10.86
N VAL A 148 -10.38 4.08 -9.54
CA VAL A 148 -9.34 3.72 -8.57
C VAL A 148 -9.84 2.54 -7.77
N LEU A 149 -9.18 1.39 -7.86
CA LEU A 149 -9.61 0.15 -7.21
C LEU A 149 -8.49 -0.44 -6.36
N GLU A 150 -8.89 -1.19 -5.33
CA GLU A 150 -8.00 -2.15 -4.68
C GLU A 150 -8.09 -3.52 -5.35
N GLY A 151 -7.04 -4.34 -5.23
CA GLY A 151 -6.97 -5.68 -5.82
C GLY A 151 -8.18 -6.57 -5.53
N LYS A 152 -8.70 -6.54 -4.29
CA LYS A 152 -9.90 -7.31 -3.91
C LYS A 152 -11.13 -6.91 -4.71
N GLU A 153 -11.36 -5.59 -4.85
CA GLU A 153 -12.51 -5.06 -5.58
C GLU A 153 -12.39 -5.29 -7.09
N PHE A 154 -11.18 -5.12 -7.63
CA PHE A 154 -10.89 -5.42 -9.02
C PHE A 154 -11.21 -6.88 -9.36
N ASN A 155 -10.74 -7.84 -8.55
CA ASN A 155 -11.03 -9.25 -8.76
C ASN A 155 -12.53 -9.55 -8.70
N ARG A 156 -13.27 -8.93 -7.77
CA ARG A 156 -14.73 -9.08 -7.67
C ARG A 156 -15.44 -8.60 -8.94
N ARG A 157 -14.97 -7.52 -9.57
CA ARG A 157 -15.62 -6.95 -10.75
C ARG A 157 -15.37 -7.71 -12.03
N ILE A 158 -14.21 -8.35 -12.16
CA ILE A 158 -13.79 -9.00 -13.42
C ILE A 158 -14.03 -10.51 -13.43
N ARG A 159 -14.41 -11.10 -12.28
CA ARG A 159 -14.62 -12.55 -12.15
C ARG A 159 -16.08 -12.86 -11.95
N SER A 160 -16.53 -13.97 -12.51
CA SER A 160 -17.88 -14.49 -12.26
C SER A 160 -17.94 -15.49 -11.13
N GLU A 161 -19.09 -15.48 -10.44
CA GLU A 161 -19.57 -16.58 -9.61
C GLU A 161 -20.06 -17.72 -10.53
N PRO A 162 -19.79 -19.00 -10.23
CA PRO A 162 -19.17 -19.57 -9.03
C PRO A 162 -17.68 -19.94 -9.18
N ASN A 163 -17.11 -19.83 -10.38
CA ASN A 163 -15.81 -20.45 -10.69
C ASN A 163 -14.62 -19.50 -10.41
N GLY A 164 -14.88 -18.23 -10.14
CA GLY A 164 -13.87 -17.20 -9.92
C GLY A 164 -12.98 -16.96 -11.14
N GLN A 165 -13.43 -17.30 -12.35
CA GLN A 165 -12.64 -17.10 -13.57
C GLN A 165 -12.78 -15.67 -14.07
N VAL A 166 -11.71 -15.15 -14.67
CA VAL A 166 -11.71 -13.79 -15.26
C VAL A 166 -12.53 -13.81 -16.54
N GLU A 167 -13.55 -12.96 -16.61
CA GLU A 167 -14.38 -12.76 -17.80
C GLU A 167 -13.98 -11.50 -18.56
N GLN A 168 -13.66 -11.66 -19.84
CA GLN A 168 -13.20 -10.54 -20.67
C GLN A 168 -14.27 -9.44 -20.78
N ASN A 169 -15.55 -9.80 -20.90
CA ASN A 169 -16.64 -8.82 -21.02
C ASN A 169 -16.80 -7.94 -19.77
N LEU A 170 -16.50 -8.49 -18.58
CA LEU A 170 -16.52 -7.73 -17.33
C LEU A 170 -15.26 -6.88 -17.20
N PHE A 171 -14.11 -7.46 -17.54
CA PHE A 171 -12.82 -6.77 -17.60
C PHE A 171 -12.88 -5.52 -18.49
N ASP A 172 -13.47 -5.65 -19.68
CA ASP A 172 -13.61 -4.60 -20.69
C ASP A 172 -14.49 -3.42 -20.22
N LYS A 173 -15.35 -3.62 -19.20
CA LYS A 173 -16.09 -2.52 -18.56
C LYS A 173 -15.25 -1.73 -17.55
N VAL A 174 -14.15 -2.32 -17.07
CA VAL A 174 -13.36 -1.80 -15.95
C VAL A 174 -12.07 -1.13 -16.44
N TRP A 175 -11.25 -1.84 -17.20
CA TRP A 175 -9.88 -1.40 -17.51
C TRP A 175 -9.75 -0.07 -18.25
N PRO A 176 -10.66 0.37 -19.17
CA PRO A 176 -10.46 1.62 -19.91
C PRO A 176 -10.47 2.85 -19.00
N HIS A 177 -11.27 2.79 -17.93
CA HIS A 177 -11.42 3.86 -16.96
C HIS A 177 -10.48 3.70 -15.75
N LEU A 178 -9.89 2.52 -15.57
CA LEU A 178 -8.94 2.23 -14.49
C LEU A 178 -7.68 3.08 -14.68
N ARG A 179 -7.23 3.75 -13.62
CA ARG A 179 -5.93 4.43 -13.58
C ARG A 179 -5.05 3.94 -12.45
N ILE A 180 -5.65 3.43 -11.38
CA ILE A 180 -4.93 2.96 -10.20
C ILE A 180 -5.49 1.60 -9.78
N LEU A 181 -4.60 0.63 -9.63
CA LEU A 181 -4.84 -0.62 -8.90
C LEU A 181 -3.89 -0.68 -7.70
N ALA A 182 -4.42 -0.39 -6.51
CA ALA A 182 -3.70 -0.42 -5.25
C ALA A 182 -3.85 -1.77 -4.54
N ARG A 183 -2.98 -2.06 -3.55
CA ARG A 183 -2.92 -3.36 -2.85
C ARG A 183 -2.98 -4.56 -3.81
N ALA A 184 -2.35 -4.42 -4.98
CA ALA A 184 -2.36 -5.42 -6.05
C ALA A 184 -1.36 -6.54 -5.75
N SER A 185 -1.80 -7.79 -5.85
CA SER A 185 -0.89 -8.94 -5.83
C SER A 185 -0.13 -9.07 -7.16
N PRO A 186 0.98 -9.83 -7.20
CA PRO A 186 1.66 -10.16 -8.46
C PRO A 186 0.72 -10.78 -9.50
N GLN A 187 -0.22 -11.61 -9.05
CA GLN A 187 -1.22 -12.23 -9.92
C GLN A 187 -2.20 -11.20 -10.50
N ASP A 188 -2.59 -10.18 -9.72
CA ASP A 188 -3.49 -9.13 -10.19
C ASP A 188 -2.85 -8.31 -11.30
N LYS A 189 -1.57 -7.96 -11.14
CA LYS A 189 -0.78 -7.27 -12.17
C LYS A 189 -0.71 -8.09 -13.46
N TYR A 190 -0.43 -9.39 -13.35
CA TYR A 190 -0.41 -10.29 -14.50
C TYR A 190 -1.78 -10.39 -15.21
N VAL A 191 -2.86 -10.57 -14.44
CA VAL A 191 -4.22 -10.65 -14.97
C VAL A 191 -4.60 -9.37 -15.70
N LEU A 192 -4.23 -8.21 -15.15
CA LEU A 192 -4.52 -6.93 -15.76
C LEU A 192 -3.81 -6.77 -17.11
N VAL A 193 -2.49 -7.00 -17.16
CA VAL A 193 -1.72 -6.92 -18.42
C VAL A 193 -2.29 -7.88 -19.46
N LYS A 194 -2.52 -9.15 -19.07
CA LYS A 194 -3.10 -10.16 -19.96
C LYS A 194 -4.50 -9.77 -20.46
N GLY A 195 -5.32 -9.15 -19.61
CA GLY A 195 -6.67 -8.72 -19.95
C GLY A 195 -6.68 -7.55 -20.93
N ILE A 196 -5.80 -6.55 -20.75
CA ILE A 196 -5.66 -5.40 -21.66
C ILE A 196 -5.23 -5.89 -23.05
N MET A 197 -4.20 -6.74 -23.13
CA MET A 197 -3.72 -7.30 -24.39
C MET A 197 -4.76 -8.17 -25.12
N LYS A 198 -5.72 -8.74 -24.39
CA LYS A 198 -6.83 -9.52 -24.96
C LYS A 198 -8.04 -8.66 -25.33
N SER A 199 -8.10 -7.44 -24.84
CA SER A 199 -9.26 -6.57 -25.03
C SER A 199 -9.43 -6.23 -26.50
N LYS A 200 -10.69 -6.22 -26.95
CA LYS A 200 -11.06 -5.89 -28.33
C LYS A 200 -11.87 -4.60 -28.43
N ILE A 201 -11.86 -3.78 -27.37
CA ILE A 201 -12.53 -2.48 -27.36
C ILE A 201 -11.97 -1.60 -28.49
N ASN A 202 -10.64 -1.62 -28.65
CA ASN A 202 -9.97 -1.01 -29.79
C ASN A 202 -9.72 -2.10 -30.86
N PRO A 203 -10.18 -1.91 -32.12
CA PRO A 203 -10.05 -2.92 -33.18
C PRO A 203 -8.60 -3.31 -33.50
N THR A 204 -7.66 -2.38 -33.27
CA THR A 204 -6.22 -2.60 -33.45
C THR A 204 -5.58 -3.37 -32.29
N GLY A 205 -6.33 -3.62 -31.21
CA GLY A 205 -5.79 -4.08 -29.93
C GLY A 205 -4.98 -3.00 -29.22
N GLU A 206 -4.53 -3.34 -28.01
CA GLU A 206 -3.62 -2.52 -27.21
C GLU A 206 -2.21 -3.11 -27.25
N VAL A 207 -1.20 -2.24 -27.29
CA VAL A 207 0.20 -2.61 -27.06
C VAL A 207 0.56 -2.18 -25.64
N VAL A 208 0.93 -3.14 -24.80
CA VAL A 208 1.14 -2.90 -23.37
C VAL A 208 2.63 -2.89 -23.05
N ALA A 209 3.10 -1.76 -22.52
CA ALA A 209 4.41 -1.65 -21.89
C ALA A 209 4.25 -1.71 -20.36
N VAL A 210 5.10 -2.49 -19.70
CA VAL A 210 5.15 -2.59 -18.23
C VAL A 210 6.51 -2.13 -17.75
N VAL A 211 6.50 -1.21 -16.77
CA VAL A 211 7.70 -0.78 -16.04
C VAL A 211 7.65 -1.40 -14.65
N GLY A 212 8.72 -2.04 -14.20
CA GLY A 212 8.81 -2.63 -12.87
C GLY A 212 10.25 -2.93 -12.46
N ASP A 213 10.50 -3.00 -11.16
CA ASP A 213 11.82 -3.19 -10.55
C ASP A 213 11.89 -4.46 -9.67
N GLY A 214 10.75 -5.03 -9.31
CA GLY A 214 10.65 -6.13 -8.35
C GLY A 214 10.36 -7.50 -8.96
N THR A 215 10.66 -8.55 -8.18
CA THR A 215 10.21 -9.92 -8.46
C THR A 215 8.69 -10.03 -8.57
N ASN A 216 7.97 -9.17 -7.87
CA ASN A 216 6.50 -9.06 -7.92
C ASN A 216 5.98 -8.64 -9.32
N ASP A 217 6.82 -8.04 -10.16
CA ASP A 217 6.44 -7.58 -11.50
C ASP A 217 6.86 -8.57 -12.59
N GLY A 218 7.67 -9.59 -12.26
CA GLY A 218 8.28 -10.48 -13.25
C GLY A 218 7.29 -11.16 -14.19
N ALA A 219 6.16 -11.64 -13.68
CA ALA A 219 5.12 -12.26 -14.50
C ALA A 219 4.44 -11.25 -15.44
N ALA A 220 4.19 -10.02 -14.97
CA ALA A 220 3.58 -8.95 -15.75
C ALA A 220 4.55 -8.42 -16.82
N LEU A 221 5.81 -8.18 -16.45
CA LEU A 221 6.90 -7.77 -17.34
C LEU A 221 7.11 -8.77 -18.48
N LYS A 222 7.16 -10.08 -18.17
CA LYS A 222 7.30 -11.12 -19.18
C LYS A 222 6.07 -11.24 -20.09
N LYS A 223 4.89 -10.86 -19.58
CA LYS A 223 3.64 -10.99 -20.33
C LYS A 223 3.40 -9.83 -21.30
N ALA A 224 3.86 -8.63 -20.95
CA ALA A 224 3.71 -7.40 -21.72
C ALA A 224 4.37 -7.51 -23.11
N ASP A 225 3.94 -6.67 -24.05
CA ASP A 225 4.59 -6.55 -25.36
C ASP A 225 6.01 -5.96 -25.19
N VAL A 226 6.15 -5.03 -24.24
CA VAL A 226 7.44 -4.43 -23.88
C VAL A 226 7.60 -4.41 -22.36
N GLY A 227 8.57 -5.16 -21.84
CA GLY A 227 8.97 -5.11 -20.44
C GLY A 227 10.17 -4.16 -20.24
N LEU A 228 10.02 -3.17 -19.37
CA LEU A 228 11.07 -2.22 -18.99
C LEU A 228 11.47 -2.48 -17.54
N VAL A 229 12.72 -2.90 -17.34
CA VAL A 229 13.27 -3.21 -16.02
C VAL A 229 14.25 -2.12 -15.62
N MET A 230 14.19 -1.70 -14.35
CA MET A 230 15.18 -0.80 -13.73
C MET A 230 16.24 -1.56 -12.96
#